data_AF-A0A920UJ58-F1
#
_entry.id   AF-A0A920UJ58-F1
#
_cell.length_a   1.000
_cell.length_b   1.000
_cell.length_c   1.000
_cell.angle_alpha   90.00
_cell.angle_beta   90.00
_cell.angle_gamma   90.00
#
_symmetry.space_group_name_H-M   'P 1'
#
loop_
_entity.id
_entity.type
_entity.pdbx_description
1 polymer ?
#
loop_
_entity_poly.entity_id
_entity_poly.type
_entity_poly.pdbx_seq_one_letter_code
_entity_poly.pdbx_strand_id
1 'polypeptide(L)' 'MEPFQGEGANIPSIRSILKNVSIPIQIGGGLRTEEDIDSIMDLGASAVIVGTMAVKHPDVLEKLLNKYTDEQIILGKRCT' A
#
# COMPACT_ATOMS: atom_id res chain seq x y z
N MET A 1 17.81 -11.26 -16.48
CA MET A 1 16.42 -11.05 -16.02
C MET A 1 16.51 -10.74 -14.55
N GLU A 2 16.53 -9.46 -14.19
CA GLU A 2 16.72 -9.03 -12.81
C GLU A 2 15.43 -9.26 -12.00
N PRO A 3 15.51 -9.87 -10.81
CA PRO A 3 14.35 -10.04 -9.96
C PRO A 3 13.87 -8.68 -9.47
N PHE A 4 12.59 -8.37 -9.69
CA PHE A 4 11.93 -7.20 -9.13
C PHE A 4 12.06 -7.21 -7.61
N GLN A 5 12.95 -6.39 -7.06
CA GLN A 5 13.07 -6.17 -5.62
C GLN A 5 11.86 -5.36 -5.16
N GLY A 6 11.01 -5.98 -4.33
CA GLY A 6 9.82 -5.36 -3.74
C GLY A 6 10.14 -4.31 -2.66
N GLU A 7 11.16 -3.49 -2.88
CA GLU A 7 11.67 -2.42 -2.00
C GLU A 7 11.28 -1.02 -2.51
N GLY A 8 10.13 -0.88 -3.18
CA GLY A 8 9.65 0.44 -3.60
C GLY A 8 10.37 1.05 -4.81
N ALA A 9 11.15 0.28 -5.57
CA ALA A 9 11.80 0.72 -6.81
C ALA A 9 10.82 1.31 -7.86
N ASN A 10 9.52 1.01 -7.73
CA ASN A 10 8.48 1.48 -8.64
C ASN A 10 7.80 2.79 -8.23
N ILE A 11 8.20 3.42 -7.11
CA ILE A 11 7.61 4.70 -6.63
C ILE A 11 7.59 5.78 -7.74
N PRO A 12 8.66 6.01 -8.53
CA PRO A 12 8.63 7.03 -9.60
C PRO A 12 7.61 6.71 -10.70
N SER A 13 7.50 5.43 -11.08
CA SER A 13 6.54 4.98 -12.09
C SER A 13 5.10 5.07 -11.58
N ILE A 14 4.86 4.68 -10.33
CA ILE A 14 3.58 4.83 -9.64
C ILE A 14 3.15 6.29 -9.61
N ARG A 15 4.06 7.21 -9.26
CA ARG A 15 3.79 8.66 -9.26
C ARG A 15 3.40 9.17 -10.64
N SER A 16 4.07 8.69 -11.69
CA SER A 16 3.73 9.06 -13.07
C SER A 16 2.33 8.60 -13.45
N ILE A 17 1.95 7.38 -13.07
CA ILE A 17 0.61 6.83 -13.32
C ILE A 17 -0.45 7.62 -12.54
N LEU A 18 -0.25 7.84 -11.24
CA LEU A 18 -1.19 8.59 -10.39
C LEU A 18 -1.43 10.03 -10.89
N LYS A 19 -0.41 10.67 -11.48
CA LYS A 19 -0.56 12.02 -12.07
C LYS A 19 -1.38 12.04 -13.36
N ASN A 20 -1.37 10.97 -14.14
CA ASN A 20 -1.98 10.94 -15.47
C ASN A 20 -3.35 10.24 -15.50
N VAL A 21 -3.76 9.67 -14.37
CA VAL A 21 -4.93 8.81 -14.29
C VAL A 21 -5.89 9.35 -13.23
N SER A 22 -7.12 9.65 -13.63
CA SER A 22 -8.17 10.19 -12.74
C SER A 22 -9.04 9.11 -12.08
N ILE A 23 -8.74 7.82 -12.29
CA ILE A 23 -9.45 6.72 -11.64
C ILE A 23 -8.80 6.35 -10.31
N PRO A 24 -9.58 5.85 -9.33
CA PRO A 24 -9.04 5.44 -8.04
C PRO A 24 -8.08 4.26 -8.21
N ILE A 25 -6.83 4.42 -7.75
CA ILE A 25 -5.77 3.42 -7.86
C ILE A 25 -5.52 2.81 -6.48
N GLN A 26 -5.50 1.48 -6.44
CA GLN A 26 -5.15 0.71 -5.25
C GLN A 26 -3.72 0.18 -5.40
N ILE A 27 -2.91 0.33 -4.36
CA ILE A 27 -1.52 -0.12 -4.39
C ILE A 27 -1.30 -1.21 -3.34
N GLY A 28 -0.78 -2.34 -3.81
CA GLY A 28 -0.51 -3.50 -2.97
C GLY A 28 0.85 -4.11 -3.26
N GLY A 29 1.45 -4.69 -2.22
CA GLY A 29 2.70 -5.44 -2.31
C GLY A 29 3.92 -4.65 -1.86
N GLY A 30 4.68 -5.22 -0.91
CA GLY A 30 5.93 -4.65 -0.42
C GLY A 30 5.81 -3.66 0.73
N LEU A 31 4.60 -3.20 1.07
CA LEU A 31 4.34 -2.29 2.20
C LEU A 31 4.58 -3.03 3.52
N ARG A 32 5.68 -2.71 4.20
CA ARG A 32 6.12 -3.38 5.44
C ARG A 32 6.14 -2.45 6.63
N THR A 33 6.24 -1.14 6.40
CA THR A 33 6.21 -0.13 7.46
C THR A 33 5.02 0.82 7.28
N GLU A 34 4.72 1.58 8.34
CA GLU A 34 3.76 2.67 8.27
C GLU A 34 4.24 3.76 7.31
N GLU A 35 5.55 4.04 7.25
CA GLU A 35 6.10 5.07 6.36
C GLU A 35 5.89 4.74 4.87
N ASP A 36 5.96 3.46 4.50
CA ASP A 36 5.66 3.01 3.13
C ASP A 36 4.21 3.38 2.76
N ILE A 37 3.29 3.15 3.68
CA ILE A 37 1.86 3.40 3.49
C ILE A 37 1.59 4.90 3.40
N ASP A 38 2.15 5.67 4.33
CA ASP A 38 2.06 7.14 4.33
C ASP A 38 2.55 7.71 3.00
N SER A 39 3.72 7.27 2.54
CA SER A 39 4.30 7.72 1.27
C SER A 39 3.40 7.42 0.08
N ILE A 40 2.73 6.26 0.07
CA ILE A 40 1.83 5.84 -1.00
C ILE A 40 0.53 6.64 -0.97
N MET A 41 -0.03 6.87 0.22
CA MET A 41 -1.24 7.65 0.41
C MET A 41 -1.01 9.12 0.01
N ASP A 42 0.13 9.70 0.40
CA ASP A 42 0.54 11.05 0.02
C ASP A 42 0.76 11.21 -1.49
N LEU A 43 1.13 10.14 -2.19
CA LEU A 43 1.24 10.13 -3.65
C LEU A 43 -0.12 10.22 -4.35
N GLY A 44 -1.23 10.07 -3.62
CA GLY A 44 -2.60 10.11 -4.15
C GLY A 44 -3.21 8.74 -4.43
N ALA A 45 -2.66 7.66 -3.84
CA ALA A 45 -3.31 6.36 -3.90
C ALA A 45 -4.67 6.42 -3.19
N SER A 46 -5.68 5.76 -3.77
CA SER A 46 -7.02 5.73 -3.17
C SER A 46 -7.13 4.70 -2.07
N ALA A 47 -6.39 3.59 -2.17
CA ALA A 47 -6.32 2.59 -1.11
C ALA A 47 -5.00 1.82 -1.13
N VAL A 48 -4.63 1.26 0.02
CA VAL A 48 -3.48 0.38 0.19
C VAL A 48 -3.92 -1.03 0.55
N ILE A 49 -3.29 -2.02 -0.08
CA ILE A 49 -3.56 -3.43 0.19
C ILE A 49 -2.52 -3.96 1.18
N VAL A 50 -2.99 -4.26 2.38
CA VAL A 50 -2.19 -4.77 3.50
C VAL A 50 -2.47 -6.26 3.67
N GLY A 51 -1.46 -7.10 3.46
CA GLY A 51 -1.63 -8.55 3.51
C GLY A 51 -0.97 -9.18 4.74
N THR A 52 0.23 -9.72 4.55
CA THR A 52 0.97 -10.43 5.60
C THR A 52 1.28 -9.56 6.83
N MET A 53 1.49 -8.26 6.64
CA MET A 53 1.77 -7.31 7.73
C MET A 53 0.58 -7.21 8.69
N ALA A 54 -0.64 -7.11 8.18
CA ALA A 54 -1.85 -7.01 9.00
C ALA A 54 -2.05 -8.23 9.92
N VAL A 55 -1.62 -9.41 9.48
CA VAL A 55 -1.71 -10.64 10.29
C VAL A 55 -0.56 -10.76 11.30
N LYS A 56 0.65 -10.29 10.94
CA LYS A 56 1.85 -10.38 11.79
C LYS A 56 1.97 -9.26 12.82
N HIS A 57 1.43 -8.09 12.51
CA HIS A 57 1.54 -6.86 13.30
C HIS A 57 0.15 -6.21 13.45
N PRO A 58 -0.71 -6.79 14.30
CA PRO A 58 -2.04 -6.23 14.54
C PRO A 58 -1.98 -4.80 15.12
N ASP A 59 -0.93 -4.46 15.89
CA ASP A 59 -0.75 -3.11 16.44
C ASP A 59 -0.56 -2.05 15.34
N VAL A 60 0.14 -2.41 14.26
CA VAL A 60 0.33 -1.52 13.10
C VAL A 60 -0.98 -1.38 12.33
N LEU A 61 -1.74 -2.47 12.19
CA LEU A 61 -3.06 -2.44 11.58
C LEU A 61 -4.01 -1.51 12.36
N GLU A 62 -4.05 -1.61 13.69
CA GLU A 62 -4.91 -0.75 14.51
C GLU A 62 -4.56 0.73 14.36
N LYS A 63 -3.27 1.08 14.31
CA LYS A 63 -2.83 2.45 14.01
C LYS A 63 -3.31 2.93 12.65
N LEU A 64 -3.18 2.09 11.62
CA LEU A 64 -3.62 2.42 10.27
C LEU A 64 -5.14 2.59 10.20
N LEU A 65 -5.91 1.72 10.85
CA LEU A 65 -7.37 1.82 10.92
C LEU A 65 -7.85 3.05 11.70
N ASN A 66 -7.07 3.53 12.68
CA ASN A 66 -7.36 4.80 13.37
C ASN A 66 -6.97 6.04 12.55
N LYS A 67 -6.02 5.90 11.61
CA LYS A 67 -5.47 7.01 10.81
C LYS A 67 -6.17 7.17 9.46
N TYR A 68 -6.67 6.08 8.88
CA TYR A 68 -7.25 6.00 7.55
C TYR A 68 -8.68 5.46 7.59
N THR A 69 -9.46 5.71 6.54
CA THR A 69 -10.84 5.20 6.46
C THR A 69 -10.88 3.73 5.99
N ASP A 70 -12.00 3.06 6.23
CA ASP A 70 -12.23 1.67 5.82
C ASP A 70 -12.10 1.44 4.29
N GLU A 71 -12.30 2.50 3.51
CA GLU A 71 -12.18 2.48 2.04
C GLU A 71 -10.72 2.57 1.58
N GLN A 72 -9.82 3.07 2.44
CA GLN A 72 -8.41 3.28 2.17
C GLN A 72 -7.55 2.07 2.57
N ILE A 73 -8.02 1.20 3.47
CA ILE A 73 -7.28 0.05 3.96
C ILE A 73 -7.95 -1.25 3.51
N ILE A 74 -7.28 -2.01 2.64
CA ILE A 74 -7.79 -3.28 2.09
C ILE A 74 -6.95 -4.44 2.63
N LEU A 75 -7.61 -5.44 3.24
CA LEU A 75 -6.93 -6.62 3.76
C LEU A 75 -6.82 -7.73 2.70
N GLY A 76 -5.58 -8.03 2.29
CA GLY A 76 -5.29 -9.05 1.28
C GLY A 76 -4.68 -10.33 1.88
N LYS A 77 -5.49 -11.35 2.16
CA LYS A 77 -4.99 -12.66 2.64
C LYS A 77 -4.89 -13.66 1.49
N ARG A 78 -3.71 -14.26 1.31
CA ARG A 78 -3.56 -15.46 0.48
C ARG A 78 -4.26 -16.63 1.19
N CYS A 79 -5.35 -17.14 0.60
CA CYS A 79 -5.94 -18.41 1.01
C CYS A 79 -5.22 -19.53 0.26
N THR A 80 -4.83 -20.59 0.99
CA THR A 80 -4.26 -21.84 0.47
C THR A 80 -5.17 -22.97 0.88
#